data_AF-A0A434TEG1-F1
#
_entry.id   AF-A0A434TEG1-F1
#
_cell.length_a   1.000
_cell.length_b   1.000
_cell.length_c   1.000
_cell.angle_alpha   90.00
_cell.angle_beta   90.00
_cell.angle_gamma   90.00
#
_symmetry.space_group_name_H-M   'P 1'
#
loop_
_entity.id
_entity.type
_entity.pdbx_description
1 polymer ?
#
loop_
_entity_poly.entity_id
_entity_poly.type
_entity_poly.pdbx_seq_one_letter_code
_entity_poly.pdbx_strand_id
1 'polypeptide(L)'
;MARRQRIIHGDQKRELLQRMEAGEAVTKLADEVGISRQRLYEWRDHLRLRGNLKSRRRGRPARVAGGVDGDLPLQSAVDPPAPQEKALTKARRRIKELEQKVGQQQLDLDFFREALRHFEEDQRRSSAPGETGSSKSSKR
;
A
#
# COMPACT_ATOMS: atom_id res chain seq x y z
N MET A 1 -2.02 -23.81 -33.28
CA MET A 1 -2.00 -24.63 -32.05
C MET A 1 -2.90 -24.00 -30.99
N ALA A 2 -4.12 -24.53 -30.84
CA ALA A 2 -5.11 -24.00 -29.89
C ALA A 2 -4.64 -24.25 -28.45
N ARG A 3 -4.18 -23.20 -27.77
CA ARG A 3 -3.82 -23.28 -26.34
C ARG A 3 -5.09 -23.49 -25.54
N ARG A 4 -5.34 -24.74 -25.10
CA ARG A 4 -6.35 -25.07 -24.08
C ARG A 4 -6.16 -24.10 -22.92
N GLN A 5 -7.12 -23.20 -22.74
CA GLN A 5 -7.10 -22.26 -21.61
C GLN A 5 -7.31 -23.07 -20.33
N ARG A 6 -6.22 -23.52 -19.72
CA ARG A 6 -6.27 -24.12 -18.39
C ARG A 6 -6.87 -23.09 -17.44
N ILE A 7 -7.91 -23.49 -16.74
CA ILE A 7 -8.57 -22.63 -15.76
C ILE A 7 -7.61 -22.51 -14.58
N ILE A 8 -6.93 -21.37 -14.48
CA ILE A 8 -6.02 -21.10 -13.36
C ILE A 8 -6.83 -20.47 -12.24
N HIS A 9 -6.87 -21.17 -11.11
CA HIS A 9 -7.54 -20.72 -9.89
C HIS A 9 -6.82 -19.53 -9.27
N GLY A 10 -7.55 -18.74 -8.46
CA GLY A 10 -7.04 -17.49 -7.90
C GLY A 10 -5.76 -17.63 -7.07
N ASP A 11 -5.61 -18.75 -6.37
CA ASP A 11 -4.45 -19.00 -5.50
C ASP A 11 -3.19 -19.33 -6.32
N GLN A 12 -3.33 -20.14 -7.38
CA GLN A 12 -2.24 -20.40 -8.33
C GLN A 12 -1.76 -19.13 -9.04
N LYS A 13 -2.66 -18.20 -9.37
CA LYS A 13 -2.25 -16.90 -9.95
C LYS A 13 -1.41 -16.08 -8.98
N ARG A 14 -1.71 -16.14 -7.68
CA ARG A 14 -0.97 -15.39 -6.65
C ARG A 14 0.43 -15.98 -6.46
N GLU A 15 0.54 -17.30 -6.40
CA GLU A 15 1.82 -17.98 -6.31
C GLU A 15 2.73 -17.65 -7.50
N LEU A 16 2.18 -17.65 -8.72
CA LEU A 16 2.94 -17.28 -9.92
C LEU A 16 3.43 -15.83 -9.89
N LEU A 17 2.60 -14.90 -9.43
CA LEU A 17 3.01 -13.50 -9.27
C LEU A 17 4.06 -13.34 -8.17
N GLN A 18 3.96 -14.09 -7.07
CA GLN A 18 4.96 -14.08 -6.00
C GLN A 18 6.32 -14.57 -6.49
N ARG A 19 6.36 -15.63 -7.30
CA ARG A 19 7.61 -16.12 -7.93
C ARG A 19 8.17 -15.14 -8.96
N MET A 20 7.30 -14.43 -9.69
CA MET A 20 7.74 -13.34 -10.57
C MET A 20 8.32 -12.15 -9.78
N GLU A 21 7.77 -11.83 -8.61
CA GLU A 21 8.30 -10.79 -7.72
C GLU A 21 9.63 -11.21 -7.06
N ALA A 22 9.81 -12.51 -6.80
CA ALA A 22 11.09 -13.08 -6.36
C ALA A 22 12.19 -13.05 -7.43
N GLY A 23 11.89 -12.60 -8.65
CA GLY A 23 12.86 -12.44 -9.74
C GLY A 23 13.09 -13.70 -10.57
N GLU A 24 12.24 -14.73 -10.44
CA GLU A 24 12.33 -15.92 -11.29
C GLU A 24 12.02 -15.59 -12.75
N ALA A 25 12.66 -16.35 -13.67
CA ALA A 25 12.51 -16.13 -15.10
C ALA A 25 11.07 -16.45 -15.56
N VAL A 26 10.34 -15.40 -15.96
CA VAL A 26 8.94 -15.47 -16.41
C VAL A 26 8.71 -16.49 -17.52
N THR A 27 9.72 -16.74 -18.38
CA THR A 27 9.66 -17.77 -19.42
C THR A 27 9.56 -19.18 -18.84
N LYS A 28 10.38 -19.51 -17.83
CA LYS A 28 10.33 -20.82 -17.17
C LYS A 28 8.99 -21.05 -16.48
N LEU A 29 8.50 -20.05 -15.75
CA LEU A 29 7.19 -20.07 -15.10
C LEU A 29 6.03 -20.25 -16.11
N ALA A 30 6.13 -19.59 -17.26
CA ALA A 30 5.17 -19.71 -18.34
C ALA A 30 5.15 -21.12 -18.95
N ASP A 31 6.32 -21.73 -19.13
CA ASP A 31 6.47 -23.07 -19.69
C ASP A 31 6.02 -24.15 -18.70
N GLU A 32 6.37 -24.03 -17.40
CA GLU A 32 5.94 -24.93 -16.32
C GLU A 32 4.41 -25.02 -16.20
N VAL A 33 3.73 -23.87 -16.30
CA VAL A 33 2.27 -23.78 -16.17
C VAL A 33 1.56 -23.97 -17.52
N GLY A 34 2.30 -23.88 -18.64
CA GLY A 34 1.76 -23.99 -19.99
C GLY A 34 0.93 -22.77 -20.41
N ILE A 35 1.29 -21.57 -19.97
CA ILE A 35 0.62 -20.30 -20.29
C ILE A 35 1.56 -19.37 -21.06
N SER A 36 1.00 -18.38 -21.77
CA SER A 36 1.82 -17.33 -22.39
C SER A 36 2.37 -16.36 -21.35
N ARG A 37 3.66 -16.00 -21.45
CA ARG A 37 4.28 -14.90 -20.69
C ARG A 37 3.45 -13.61 -20.69
N GLN A 38 2.77 -13.31 -21.79
CA GLN A 38 1.91 -12.13 -21.90
C GLN A 38 0.78 -12.14 -20.87
N ARG A 39 0.20 -13.31 -20.60
CA ARG A 39 -0.90 -13.47 -19.64
C ARG A 39 -0.45 -13.24 -18.20
N LEU A 40 0.80 -13.58 -17.89
CA LEU A 40 1.41 -13.30 -16.59
C LEU A 40 1.62 -11.79 -16.40
N TYR A 41 2.12 -11.09 -17.43
CA TYR A 41 2.22 -9.62 -17.39
C TYR A 41 0.84 -8.96 -17.26
N GLU A 42 -0.16 -9.42 -18.02
CA GLU A 42 -1.54 -8.94 -17.90
C GLU A 42 -2.10 -9.13 -16.48
N TRP A 43 -1.78 -10.23 -15.79
CA TRP A 43 -2.21 -10.43 -14.41
C TRP A 43 -1.51 -9.50 -13.43
N ARG A 44 -0.21 -9.25 -13.60
CA ARG A 44 0.54 -8.28 -12.80
C ARG A 44 -0.02 -6.87 -13.00
N ASP A 45 -0.27 -6.48 -14.24
CA ASP A 45 -0.78 -5.16 -14.56
C ASP A 45 -2.22 -5.00 -14.09
N HIS A 46 -3.04 -6.04 -14.21
CA HIS A 46 -4.40 -6.05 -13.65
C HIS A 46 -4.40 -6.01 -12.11
N LEU A 47 -3.43 -6.65 -11.44
CA LEU A 47 -3.27 -6.52 -10.00
C LEU A 47 -2.90 -5.08 -9.60
N ARG A 48 -1.95 -4.46 -10.31
CA ARG A 48 -1.53 -3.07 -10.05
C ARG A 48 -2.64 -2.05 -10.31
N LEU A 49 -3.43 -2.26 -11.36
CA LEU A 49 -4.48 -1.32 -11.79
C LEU A 49 -5.83 -1.53 -11.07
N ARG A 50 -6.17 -2.76 -10.67
CA ARG A 50 -7.51 -3.12 -10.13
C ARG A 50 -7.46 -3.68 -8.71
N GLY A 51 -6.28 -3.98 -8.17
CA GLY A 51 -6.09 -4.57 -6.83
C GLY A 51 -6.61 -6.00 -6.68
N ASN A 52 -6.94 -6.67 -7.79
CA ASN A 52 -7.70 -7.92 -7.78
C ASN A 52 -7.38 -8.76 -9.04
N LEU A 53 -7.17 -10.09 -8.85
CA LEU A 53 -6.87 -11.09 -9.90
C LEU A 53 -8.10 -11.90 -10.39
N LYS A 54 -9.25 -11.71 -9.75
CA LYS A 54 -10.53 -12.29 -10.15
C LYS A 54 -11.05 -11.51 -11.37
N SER A 55 -10.97 -12.14 -12.54
CA SER A 55 -11.69 -11.67 -13.71
C SER A 55 -13.16 -11.52 -13.32
N ARG A 56 -13.75 -10.31 -13.45
CA ARG A 56 -15.22 -10.16 -13.47
C ARG A 56 -15.75 -11.25 -14.40
N ARG A 57 -16.77 -12.00 -13.95
CA ARG A 57 -17.44 -13.00 -14.79
C ARG A 57 -17.77 -12.33 -16.13
N ARG A 58 -17.04 -12.73 -17.18
CA ARG A 58 -17.29 -12.33 -18.55
C ARG A 58 -18.62 -12.96 -18.92
N GLY A 59 -19.71 -12.18 -18.90
CA GLY A 59 -21.04 -12.72 -19.19
C GLY A 59 -22.27 -11.88 -18.85
N ARG A 60 -22.19 -10.68 -18.25
CA ARG A 60 -23.37 -9.81 -18.18
C ARG A 60 -23.05 -8.38 -18.61
N PRO A 61 -23.16 -8.05 -19.91
CA PRO A 61 -23.47 -6.68 -20.28
C PRO A 61 -24.79 -6.30 -19.62
N ALA A 62 -24.83 -5.17 -18.92
CA ALA A 62 -26.08 -4.58 -18.47
C ALA A 62 -26.92 -4.31 -19.73
N ARG A 63 -28.10 -4.94 -19.84
CA ARG A 63 -29.01 -4.67 -20.95
C ARG A 63 -29.31 -3.18 -20.95
N VAL A 64 -28.81 -2.49 -21.97
CA VAL A 64 -29.36 -1.24 -22.45
C VAL A 64 -30.70 -1.63 -23.10
N ALA A 65 -31.77 -1.64 -22.31
CA ALA A 65 -33.12 -1.69 -22.83
C ALA A 65 -33.57 -0.23 -22.99
N GLY A 66 -33.34 0.30 -24.18
CA GLY A 66 -34.02 1.51 -24.64
C GLY A 66 -35.49 1.20 -24.94
N GLY A 67 -36.34 2.20 -24.75
CA GLY A 67 -37.79 2.17 -25.01
C GLY A 67 -38.52 3.14 -24.08
N VAL A 68 -38.29 4.44 -24.21
CA VAL A 68 -39.10 5.48 -24.91
C VAL A 68 -40.26 6.04 -24.06
N ASP A 69 -40.24 7.37 -24.03
CA ASP A 69 -41.29 8.35 -23.69
C ASP A 69 -41.61 8.66 -22.22
N GLY A 70 -41.33 9.92 -21.84
CA GLY A 70 -41.99 10.61 -20.73
C GLY A 70 -41.06 11.29 -19.73
N ASP A 71 -40.74 12.55 -20.00
CA ASP A 71 -40.35 13.61 -19.06
C ASP A 71 -39.16 13.41 -18.11
N LEU A 72 -38.12 14.19 -18.39
CA LEU A 72 -37.16 14.65 -17.38
C LEU A 72 -37.89 15.51 -16.34
N PRO A 73 -37.68 15.23 -15.06
CA PRO A 73 -37.04 16.26 -14.22
C PRO A 73 -35.74 15.72 -13.64
N LEU A 74 -34.69 16.56 -13.71
CA LEU A 74 -33.46 16.39 -12.96
C LEU A 74 -33.77 16.15 -11.48
N GLN A 75 -33.47 14.97 -10.96
CA GLN A 75 -33.20 14.76 -9.53
C GLN A 75 -31.94 13.93 -9.37
N SER A 76 -30.92 14.61 -8.86
CA SER A 76 -29.69 14.04 -8.34
C SER A 76 -29.95 13.26 -7.05
N ALA A 77 -29.10 12.27 -6.78
CA ALA A 77 -28.90 11.53 -5.53
C ALA A 77 -30.00 10.49 -5.21
N VAL A 78 -29.76 9.18 -5.09
CA VAL A 78 -28.59 8.45 -4.55
C VAL A 78 -28.57 7.07 -5.21
N ASP A 79 -27.67 6.85 -6.17
CA ASP A 79 -27.25 5.48 -6.47
C ASP A 79 -26.43 4.97 -5.28
N PRO A 80 -26.72 3.79 -4.70
CA PRO A 80 -25.88 3.24 -3.64
C PRO A 80 -24.47 3.04 -4.22
N PRO A 81 -23.42 3.69 -3.65
CA PRO A 81 -22.10 3.60 -4.24
C PRO A 81 -21.70 2.14 -4.25
N ALA A 82 -21.28 1.67 -5.42
CA ALA A 82 -20.91 0.28 -5.63
C ALA A 82 -19.99 -0.16 -4.47
N PRO A 83 -20.07 -1.41 -3.99
CA PRO A 83 -19.25 -1.88 -2.87
C PRO A 83 -17.75 -1.58 -3.05
N GLN A 84 -17.31 -1.45 -4.30
CA GLN A 84 -15.97 -1.01 -4.68
C GLN A 84 -15.69 0.46 -4.33
N GLU A 85 -16.60 1.40 -4.57
CA GLU A 85 -16.43 2.83 -4.25
C GLU A 85 -16.41 3.08 -2.74
N LYS A 86 -17.26 2.38 -1.99
CA LYS A 86 -17.22 2.39 -0.51
C LYS A 86 -15.88 1.85 0.03
N ALA A 87 -15.32 0.83 -0.61
CA ALA A 87 -13.99 0.32 -0.25
C ALA A 87 -12.88 1.32 -0.59
N LEU A 88 -12.96 1.98 -1.75
CA LEU A 88 -11.98 3.00 -2.17
C LEU A 88 -12.00 4.22 -1.25
N THR A 89 -13.17 4.69 -0.83
CA THR A 89 -13.29 5.81 0.12
C THR A 89 -12.72 5.46 1.49
N LYS A 90 -12.98 4.24 2.02
CA LYS A 90 -12.36 3.75 3.25
C LYS A 90 -10.84 3.64 3.13
N ALA A 91 -10.33 3.10 2.02
CA ALA A 91 -8.89 2.99 1.78
C ALA A 91 -8.22 4.37 1.73
N ARG A 92 -8.81 5.35 1.03
CA ARG A 92 -8.31 6.73 0.99
C ARG A 92 -8.27 7.39 2.36
N ARG A 93 -9.31 7.21 3.18
CA ARG A 93 -9.32 7.70 4.57
C ARG A 93 -8.18 7.09 5.38
N ARG A 94 -7.99 5.77 5.25
CA ARG A 94 -6.93 5.07 5.95
C ARG A 94 -5.54 5.52 5.52
N ILE A 95 -5.32 5.75 4.22
CA ILE A 95 -4.06 6.30 3.70
C ILE A 95 -3.78 7.66 4.33
N LYS A 96 -4.75 8.58 4.33
CA LYS A 96 -4.59 9.90 4.94
C LYS A 96 -4.25 9.83 6.44
N GLU A 97 -4.92 8.96 7.19
CA GLU A 97 -4.62 8.75 8.61
C GLU A 97 -3.18 8.23 8.82
N LEU A 98 -2.73 7.32 7.97
CA LEU A 98 -1.39 6.77 8.05
C LEU A 98 -0.33 7.82 7.68
N GLU A 99 -0.55 8.58 6.62
CA GLU A 99 0.32 9.70 6.23
C GLU A 99 0.46 10.73 7.35
N GLN A 100 -0.64 11.08 8.02
CA GLN A 100 -0.62 11.99 9.16
C GLN A 100 0.18 11.41 10.34
N LYS A 101 0.00 10.12 10.66
CA LYS A 101 0.76 9.45 11.74
C LYS A 101 2.26 9.36 11.42
N VAL A 102 2.61 9.08 10.18
CA VAL A 102 4.01 9.04 9.74
C VAL A 102 4.64 10.42 9.85
N GLY A 103 3.93 11.47 9.44
CA GLY A 103 4.39 12.85 9.62
C GLY A 103 4.61 13.21 11.10
N GLN A 104 3.65 12.87 11.97
CA GLN A 104 3.79 13.08 13.42
C GLN A 104 5.02 12.36 13.98
N GLN A 105 5.19 11.07 13.65
CA GLN A 105 6.33 10.29 14.12
C GLN A 105 7.66 10.84 13.63
N GLN A 106 7.73 11.38 12.41
CA GLN A 106 8.95 11.99 11.88
C GLN A 106 9.34 13.23 12.70
N LEU A 107 8.36 14.09 13.02
CA LEU A 107 8.59 15.26 13.87
C LEU A 107 9.04 14.86 15.28
N ASP A 108 8.40 13.84 15.87
CA ASP A 108 8.77 13.34 17.19
C ASP A 108 10.22 12.81 17.20
N LEU A 109 10.61 12.03 16.18
CA LEU A 109 11.96 11.52 16.03
C LEU A 109 13.00 12.63 15.88
N ASP A 110 12.69 13.67 15.09
CA ASP A 110 13.59 14.80 14.90
C ASP A 110 13.75 15.60 16.21
N PHE A 111 12.66 15.82 16.96
CA PHE A 111 12.72 16.40 18.30
C PHE A 111 13.59 15.57 19.26
N PHE A 112 13.42 14.25 19.31
CA PHE A 112 14.22 13.40 20.19
C PHE A 112 15.70 13.39 19.81
N ARG A 113 16.01 13.42 18.51
CA ARG A 113 17.40 13.51 18.03
C ARG A 113 18.05 14.81 18.46
N GLU A 114 17.34 15.93 18.39
CA GLU A 114 17.83 17.23 18.84
C GLU A 114 18.01 17.28 20.36
N ALA A 115 17.02 16.77 21.12
CA ALA A 115 17.11 16.68 22.58
C ALA A 115 18.31 15.82 23.04
N LEU A 116 18.54 14.68 22.40
CA LEU A 116 19.71 13.83 22.70
C LEU A 116 21.03 14.53 22.38
N ARG A 117 21.10 15.29 21.28
CA ARG A 117 22.31 16.07 20.94
C ARG A 117 22.61 17.12 22.01
N HIS A 118 21.60 17.85 22.48
CA HIS A 118 21.79 18.82 23.57
C HIS A 118 22.24 18.15 24.86
N PHE A 119 21.64 17.01 25.21
CA PHE A 119 22.06 16.25 26.38
C PHE A 119 23.52 15.79 26.28
N GLU A 120 23.96 15.30 25.12
CA GLU A 120 25.37 14.94 24.89
C GLU A 120 26.30 16.15 24.99
N GLU A 121 25.91 17.31 24.48
CA GLU A 121 26.68 18.55 24.58
C GLU A 121 26.83 19.02 26.03
N ASP A 122 25.76 18.97 26.82
CA ASP A 122 25.79 19.30 28.24
C ASP A 122 26.62 18.29 29.04
N GLN A 123 26.57 17.01 28.69
CA GLN A 123 27.42 15.99 29.29
C GLN A 123 28.91 16.20 28.96
N ARG A 124 29.24 16.62 27.73
CA ARG A 124 30.61 16.97 27.34
C ARG A 124 31.12 18.22 28.06
N ARG A 125 30.27 19.24 28.24
CA ARG A 125 30.61 20.46 29.00
C ARG A 125 30.85 20.15 30.49
N SER A 126 30.07 19.26 31.08
CA SER A 126 30.23 18.82 32.48
C SER A 126 31.35 17.80 32.69
N SER A 127 31.72 17.02 31.66
CA SER A 127 32.83 16.06 31.71
C SER A 127 34.18 16.66 31.28
N ALA A 128 34.27 17.97 31.10
CA ALA A 128 35.56 18.65 30.95
C ALA A 128 36.45 18.35 32.19
N PRO A 129 37.71 17.91 32.04
CA PRO A 129 38.56 17.61 33.19
C PRO A 129 38.94 18.88 33.96
N GLY A 130 38.51 18.96 35.22
CA GLY A 130 38.78 20.04 36.18
C GLY A 130 37.57 20.98 36.32
N GLU A 131 36.90 21.09 37.46
CA GLU A 131 37.46 21.39 38.77
C GLU A 131 36.85 20.51 39.87
N THR A 132 37.69 19.67 40.46
CA THR A 132 37.48 19.18 41.82
C THR A 132 37.82 20.33 42.78
N GLY A 133 36.89 21.26 42.97
CA GLY A 133 36.96 22.30 43.99
C GLY A 133 36.69 21.73 45.38
N SER A 134 37.58 20.88 45.90
CA SER A 134 37.59 20.48 47.30
C SER A 134 38.05 21.66 48.16
N SER A 135 37.10 22.42 48.71
CA SER A 135 37.40 23.40 49.75
C SER A 135 37.00 22.82 51.12
N LYS A 136 38.03 22.71 51.97
CA LYS A 136 38.04 22.04 53.27
C LYS A 136 36.91 22.50 54.18
N SER A 137 36.13 21.54 54.68
CA SER A 137 35.22 21.74 55.82
C SER A 137 36.03 22.23 57.03
N SER A 138 35.82 23.51 57.38
CA SER A 138 36.44 24.15 58.54
C SER A 138 35.69 23.75 59.81
N LYS A 139 36.43 23.20 60.77
CA LYS A 139 35.98 22.88 62.12
C LYS A 139 36.20 24.11 63.01
N ARG A 140 35.14 24.66 63.58
CA ARG A 140 35.20 25.33 64.89
C ARG A 140 33.82 25.48 65.51
#